data_AF-A0A2S9GHV8-F1
#
_entry.id   AF-A0A2S9GHV8-F1
#
_cell.length_a   1.000
_cell.length_b   1.000
_cell.length_c   1.000
_cell.angle_alpha   90.00
_cell.angle_beta   90.00
_cell.angle_gamma   90.00
#
_symmetry.space_group_name_H-M   'P 1'
#
loop_
_entity.id
_entity.type
_entity.pdbx_description
1 polymer ?
#
loop_
_entity_poly.entity_id
_entity_poly.type
_entity_poly.pdbx_seq_one_letter_code
_entity_poly.pdbx_strand_id
1 'polypeptide(L)'
;WVRMDFIVPSRGLIGFRTDFLTLTRGTGIANAVFEGYRPWAGEIRARHTGSLVSDRTGKITPFAMTQLSDRGQFFVEPGDDTYEG
;
A
#
# COMPACT_ATOMS: atom_id res chain seq x y z
N TRP A 1 25.78 -5.18 11.30
CA TRP A 1 24.41 -5.75 11.26
C TRP A 1 23.90 -5.82 12.69
N VAL A 2 22.63 -5.47 12.90
CA VAL A 2 21.95 -5.58 14.20
C VAL A 2 20.73 -6.46 13.98
N ARG A 3 20.53 -7.45 14.85
CA ARG A 3 19.31 -8.27 14.88
C ARG A 3 18.37 -7.72 15.94
N MET A 4 17.09 -7.63 15.60
CA MET A 4 16.04 -7.18 16.51
C MET A 4 14.90 -8.18 16.42
N ASP A 5 14.30 -8.52 17.56
CA ASP A 5 13.14 -9.40 17.66
C ASP A 5 11.98 -8.61 18.27
N PHE A 6 10.79 -8.72 17.67
CA PHE A 6 9.59 -7.98 18.08
C PHE A 6 8.38 -8.90 18.16
N ILE A 7 7.49 -8.63 19.12
CA ILE A 7 6.16 -9.22 19.17
C ILE A 7 5.17 -8.20 18.60
N VAL A 8 4.58 -8.52 17.46
CA VAL A 8 3.65 -7.63 16.74
C VAL A 8 2.39 -8.39 16.33
N PRO A 9 1.22 -7.74 16.27
CA PRO A 9 0.00 -8.38 15.78
C PRO A 9 0.11 -8.68 14.29
N SER A 10 -0.36 -9.85 13.85
CA SER A 10 -0.29 -10.25 12.43
C SER A 10 -0.95 -9.25 11.48
N ARG A 11 -2.01 -8.55 11.93
CA ARG A 11 -2.68 -7.48 11.17
C ARG A 11 -1.76 -6.30 10.84
N GLY A 12 -0.76 -6.02 11.68
CA GLY A 12 0.23 -4.96 11.44
C GLY A 12 1.36 -5.38 10.49
N LEU A 13 1.48 -6.67 10.18
CA LEU A 13 2.47 -7.16 9.21
C LEU A 13 1.96 -7.12 7.76
N ILE A 14 0.66 -6.85 7.55
CA ILE A 14 0.09 -6.67 6.22
C ILE A 14 0.70 -5.40 5.59
N GLY A 15 1.39 -5.54 4.46
CA GLY A 15 2.09 -4.44 3.77
C GLY A 15 3.51 -4.15 4.28
N PHE A 16 3.81 -4.46 5.55
CA PHE A 16 5.10 -4.14 6.20
C PHE A 16 6.33 -4.64 5.43
N ARG A 17 6.28 -5.83 4.82
CA ARG A 17 7.42 -6.39 4.08
C ARG A 17 7.87 -5.47 2.95
N THR A 18 6.92 -4.90 2.21
CA THR A 18 7.22 -3.97 1.10
C THR A 18 7.88 -2.71 1.65
N ASP A 19 7.31 -2.11 2.69
CA ASP A 19 7.84 -0.90 3.32
C ASP A 19 9.24 -1.14 3.90
N PHE A 20 9.44 -2.28 4.56
CA PHE A 20 10.72 -2.66 5.13
C PHE A 20 11.81 -2.79 4.07
N LEU A 21 11.51 -3.42 2.94
CA LEU A 21 12.46 -3.52 1.83
C LEU A 21 12.77 -2.15 1.23
N THR A 22 11.77 -1.28 1.09
CA THR A 22 11.97 0.11 0.63
C THR A 22 12.88 0.89 1.60
N LEU A 23 12.58 0.86 2.90
CA LEU A 23 13.35 1.58 3.94
C LEU A 23 14.79 1.08 4.04
N THR A 24 15.01 -0.22 3.89
CA THR A 24 16.34 -0.84 3.97
C THR A 24 17.06 -0.92 2.62
N ARG A 25 16.46 -0.37 1.56
CA ARG A 25 16.98 -0.43 0.17
C ARG A 25 17.31 -1.87 -0.25
N GLY A 26 16.47 -2.82 0.15
CA GLY A 26 16.61 -4.25 -0.16
C GLY A 26 17.66 -5.00 0.65
N THR A 27 18.39 -4.35 1.57
CA THR A 27 19.47 -4.99 2.35
C THR A 27 18.98 -5.65 3.64
N GLY A 28 17.77 -5.31 4.11
CA GLY A 28 17.19 -5.85 5.32
C GLY A 28 16.66 -7.27 5.13
N ILE A 29 16.78 -8.09 6.18
CA ILE A 29 16.17 -9.43 6.24
C ILE A 29 15.12 -9.42 7.35
N ALA A 30 13.89 -9.80 7.01
CA ALA A 30 12.78 -9.93 7.95
C ALA A 30 12.15 -11.32 7.83
N ASN A 31 11.88 -11.94 8.98
CA ASN A 31 11.16 -13.21 9.09
C ASN A 31 10.06 -13.06 10.15
N ALA A 32 8.95 -13.76 9.97
CA ALA A 32 7.85 -13.75 10.92
C ALA A 32 7.46 -15.20 11.26
N VAL A 33 7.23 -15.44 12.55
CA VAL A 33 6.73 -16.71 13.10
C VAL A 33 5.55 -16.39 14.00
N PHE A 34 4.55 -17.27 14.00
CA PHE A 34 3.40 -17.15 14.88
C PHE A 34 3.78 -17.47 16.33
N GLU A 35 3.61 -16.51 17.23
CA GLU A 35 3.90 -16.65 18.67
C GLU A 35 2.69 -17.16 19.46
N GLY A 36 1.47 -16.76 19.08
CA GLY A 36 0.26 -17.09 19.83
C GLY A 36 -0.85 -16.04 19.69
N TYR A 37 -2.02 -16.37 20.24
CA TYR A 37 -3.14 -15.43 20.32
C TYR A 37 -2.98 -14.48 21.52
N ARG A 38 -3.38 -13.22 21.32
CA ARG A 38 -3.38 -12.16 22.35
C ARG A 38 -4.65 -11.33 22.21
N PRO A 39 -5.03 -10.53 23.24
CA PRO A 39 -6.14 -9.60 23.14
C PRO A 39 -6.03 -8.68 21.91
N TRP A 40 -7.18 -8.21 21.45
CA TRP A 40 -7.23 -7.35 20.27
C TRP A 40 -6.41 -6.07 20.46
N ALA A 41 -5.41 -5.89 19.59
CA ALA A 41 -4.46 -4.77 19.65
C ALA A 41 -5.02 -3.42 19.16
N GLY A 42 -6.35 -3.27 19.04
CA GLY A 42 -6.98 -2.04 18.56
C GLY A 42 -6.99 -1.88 17.04
N GLU A 43 -7.43 -0.68 16.60
CA GLU A 43 -7.44 -0.27 15.20
C GLU A 43 -6.02 -0.14 14.67
N ILE A 44 -5.74 -0.74 13.51
CA ILE A 44 -4.48 -0.59 12.79
C ILE A 44 -4.83 -0.07 11.41
N ARG A 45 -4.51 1.19 11.15
CA ARG A 45 -4.75 1.82 9.84
C ARG A 45 -3.60 1.45 8.91
N ALA A 46 -3.89 0.63 7.91
CA ALA A 46 -2.91 0.20 6.91
C ALA A 46 -2.70 1.22 5.79
N ARG A 47 -3.64 2.15 5.58
CA ARG A 47 -3.54 3.18 4.54
C ARG A 47 -3.78 4.57 5.11
N HIS A 48 -2.96 5.53 4.68
CA HIS A 48 -3.09 6.94 5.04
C HIS A 48 -3.81 7.76 3.96
N THR A 49 -3.93 7.22 2.74
CA THR A 49 -4.49 7.92 1.57
C THR A 49 -5.80 7.30 1.09
N GLY A 50 -6.56 8.08 0.33
CA GLY A 50 -7.73 7.62 -0.43
C GLY A 50 -7.34 6.97 -1.76
N SER A 51 -8.34 6.48 -2.48
CA SER A 51 -8.20 5.98 -3.85
C SER A 51 -8.85 6.96 -4.82
N LEU A 52 -8.26 7.16 -6.00
CA LEU A 52 -8.95 7.77 -7.14
C LEU A 52 -9.78 6.68 -7.81
N VAL A 53 -11.08 6.92 -7.95
CA VAL A 53 -12.08 5.96 -8.45
C VAL A 53 -12.63 6.50 -9.75
N SER A 54 -12.81 5.64 -10.76
CA SER A 54 -13.33 6.09 -12.04
C SER A 54 -14.83 6.31 -11.97
N ASP A 55 -15.30 7.43 -12.52
CA ASP A 55 -16.72 7.79 -12.51
C ASP A 55 -17.51 7.19 -13.68
N ARG A 56 -16.83 6.63 -14.70
CA ARG A 56 -17.46 6.07 -15.89
C ARG A 56 -16.52 5.13 -16.64
N THR A 57 -17.11 4.28 -17.49
CA THR A 57 -16.36 3.45 -18.44
C THR A 57 -15.84 4.26 -19.62
N GLY A 58 -14.60 4.04 -20.03
CA GLY A 58 -14.02 4.71 -21.19
C GLY A 58 -12.50 4.59 -21.26
N LYS A 59 -11.88 5.34 -22.17
CA LYS A 59 -10.41 5.43 -22.28
C LYS A 59 -9.87 6.59 -21.46
N ILE A 60 -8.78 6.34 -20.73
CA ILE A 60 -8.09 7.37 -19.95
C ILE A 60 -7.40 8.35 -20.90
N THR A 61 -7.64 9.64 -20.71
CA THR A 61 -7.03 10.69 -21.55
C THR A 61 -5.89 11.40 -20.80
N PRO A 62 -4.82 11.82 -21.50
CA PRO A 62 -3.75 12.62 -20.88
C PRO A 62 -4.29 13.88 -20.21
N PHE A 63 -5.29 14.52 -20.82
CA PHE A 63 -5.91 15.73 -20.30
C PHE A 63 -6.57 15.54 -18.93
N ALA A 64 -7.28 14.42 -18.74
CA ALA A 64 -7.86 14.08 -17.44
C ALA A 64 -6.77 13.77 -16.40
N MET A 65 -5.72 13.02 -16.79
CA MET A 65 -4.61 12.71 -15.90
C MET A 65 -3.86 13.96 -15.44
N THR A 66 -3.61 14.92 -16.33
CA THR A 66 -2.97 16.19 -15.97
C THR A 66 -3.79 16.97 -14.94
N GLN A 67 -5.12 17.05 -15.10
CA GLN A 67 -5.98 17.75 -14.15
C GLN A 67 -6.05 17.09 -12.78
N LEU A 68 -5.88 15.77 -12.71
CA LEU A 68 -5.95 14.99 -11.45
C LEU A 68 -4.56 14.71 -10.84
N SER A 69 -3.49 15.16 -11.49
CA SER A 69 -2.10 14.88 -11.09
C SER A 69 -1.71 15.45 -9.73
N ASP A 70 -2.39 16.50 -9.27
CA ASP A 70 -2.21 17.08 -7.94
C ASP A 70 -2.97 16.32 -6.85
N ARG A 71 -3.84 15.37 -7.22
CA ARG A 71 -4.72 14.63 -6.29
C ARG A 71 -4.19 13.27 -5.87
N GLY A 72 -3.18 12.73 -6.55
CA GLY A 72 -2.60 11.44 -6.20
C GLY A 72 -1.65 10.88 -7.25
N GLN A 73 -1.23 9.64 -7.04
CA GLN A 73 -0.39 8.91 -7.98
C GLN A 73 -1.24 7.93 -8.79
N PHE A 74 -1.13 7.99 -10.11
CA PHE A 74 -1.79 7.05 -11.01
C PHE A 74 -1.04 5.72 -11.07
N PHE A 75 -1.80 4.64 -11.24
CA PHE A 75 -1.30 3.29 -11.54
C PHE A 75 -1.72 2.83 -12.95
N VAL A 76 -2.21 3.76 -13.76
CA VAL A 76 -2.73 3.59 -15.13
C VAL A 76 -2.04 4.57 -16.06
N GLU A 77 -2.06 4.29 -17.35
CA GLU A 77 -1.44 5.12 -18.39
C GLU A 77 -2.49 5.72 -19.35
N PRO A 78 -2.16 6.79 -20.09
CA PRO A 78 -3.05 7.31 -21.11
C PRO A 78 -3.37 6.27 -22.19
N GLY A 79 -4.66 6.06 -22.47
CA GLY A 79 -5.15 5.09 -23.45
C GLY A 79 -5.69 3.79 -22.84
N ASP A 80 -5.38 3.53 -21.56
CA ASP A 80 -5.92 2.40 -20.81
C ASP A 80 -7.45 2.49 -20.71
N ASP A 81 -8.10 1.33 -20.79
CA ASP A 81 -9.54 1.22 -20.60
C ASP A 81 -9.87 1.19 -19.10
N THR A 82 -10.87 1.97 -18.70
CA THR A 82 -11.40 2.03 -17.34
C THR A 82 -12.90 1.72 -17.32
N TYR A 83 -13.43 1.38 -16.15
CA TYR A 83 -14.83 1.15 -15.87
C TYR A 83 -15.20 1.86 -14.56
N GLU A 84 -16.48 2.09 -14.32
CA GLU A 84 -16.96 2.73 -13.09
C GLU A 84 -16.67 1.88 -11.85
N GLY A 85 -15.98 2.45 -10.86
CA GLY A 85 -15.53 1.77 -9.62
C GLY A 85 -14.04 1.87 -9.37
#